data_AF-A0A971LJC9-F1
#
_entry.id   AF-A0A971LJC9-F1
#
_cell.length_a   1.000
_cell.length_b   1.000
_cell.length_c   1.000
_cell.angle_alpha   90.00
_cell.angle_beta   90.00
_cell.angle_gamma   90.00
#
_symmetry.space_group_name_H-M   'P 1'
#
loop_
_entity.id
_entity.type
_entity.pdbx_description
1 polymer ?
#
loop_
_entity_poly.entity_id
_entity_poly.type
_entity_poly.pdbx_seq_one_letter_code
_entity_poly.pdbx_strand_id
1 'polypeptide(L)'
;MREVLDINYGGLDQLQALEIRKVLFLDTETTGLAGGTGTYAFLIGLGSFTTTHFLVKQLLMRDYNEELAVLYLLDQELQDRDTIISFNGKTFDIPLLQTRFTLARLGLQGCAGKAQLDLLHLSRRIWRQKLKSCSLSSLETNILGVRRVSDIPGAEIPGRYFEFLHTGEGRLLQDIVEHNTVDIISMATLLYRIQRTLQLEPGECSCPWEAEALANKALRQGNYTQGLLYLETARQLCHNRTQYLRLLRNSAFIHKRLRNYKKACALWEEILRLAYDDLDAHEELAKNYEHRAKDLPAAERVTRRALAIAWQTGSAKAAALEHRLRRIRSKAKTSAPPASSTASTS
;
A
#
# COMPACT_ATOMS: atom_id res chain seq x y z
N MET A 1 13.09 8.35 -3.95
CA MET A 1 12.75 8.55 -2.52
C MET A 1 11.64 9.59 -2.30
N ARG A 2 11.51 10.63 -3.15
CA ARG A 2 10.37 11.56 -3.09
C ARG A 2 9.03 10.93 -3.49
N GLU A 3 9.01 9.99 -4.43
CA GLU A 3 7.75 9.35 -4.90
C GLU A 3 7.18 8.25 -3.99
N VAL A 4 7.87 7.85 -2.90
CA VAL A 4 7.41 6.75 -2.02
C VAL A 4 6.75 7.29 -0.74
N LEU A 5 6.72 8.61 -0.55
CA LEU A 5 6.24 9.25 0.69
C LEU A 5 4.89 9.97 0.55
N ASP A 6 4.41 10.22 -0.68
CA ASP A 6 3.18 11.01 -0.93
C ASP A 6 1.90 10.16 -1.06
N ILE A 7 1.70 9.18 -0.16
CA ILE A 7 0.38 8.55 -0.02
C ILE A 7 -0.10 8.78 1.41
N ASN A 8 -1.04 9.72 1.52
CA ASN A 8 -1.67 10.19 2.75
C ASN A 8 -2.28 9.02 3.56
N TYR A 9 -1.70 8.69 4.73
CA TYR A 9 -2.02 7.49 5.51
C TYR A 9 -3.28 7.58 6.39
N GLY A 10 -4.05 8.67 6.30
CA GLY A 10 -5.12 9.04 7.24
C GLY A 10 -6.25 8.03 7.54
N GLY A 11 -6.29 6.86 6.89
CA GLY A 11 -7.21 5.76 7.25
C GLY A 11 -6.69 4.78 8.31
N LEU A 12 -5.37 4.70 8.58
CA LEU A 12 -4.84 3.72 9.53
C LEU A 12 -5.06 4.12 10.99
N ASP A 13 -4.93 5.40 11.31
CA ASP A 13 -5.14 5.91 12.67
C ASP A 13 -6.64 5.89 13.04
N GLN A 14 -7.52 5.93 12.04
CA GLN A 14 -8.98 5.84 12.22
C GLN A 14 -9.44 4.48 12.78
N LEU A 15 -8.67 3.40 12.58
CA LEU A 15 -9.05 2.06 13.03
C LEU A 15 -9.05 1.88 14.55
N GLN A 16 -8.25 2.66 15.28
CA GLN A 16 -8.10 2.50 16.74
C GLN A 16 -9.27 3.09 17.55
N ALA A 17 -10.13 3.90 16.92
CA ALA A 17 -11.24 4.60 17.56
C ALA A 17 -12.62 4.22 17.01
N LEU A 18 -12.73 3.15 16.22
CA LEU A 18 -14.02 2.73 15.65
C LEU A 18 -14.91 2.12 16.73
N GLU A 19 -16.05 2.76 17.00
CA GLU A 19 -17.16 2.06 17.63
C GLU A 19 -17.81 1.15 16.58
N ILE A 20 -17.63 -0.16 16.71
CA ILE A 20 -18.01 -1.13 15.67
C ILE A 20 -19.52 -1.14 15.36
N ARG A 21 -20.37 -0.70 16.30
CA ARG A 21 -21.82 -0.53 16.11
C ARG A 21 -22.18 0.71 15.30
N LYS A 22 -21.30 1.71 15.25
CA LYS A 22 -21.44 2.93 14.45
C LYS A 22 -20.85 2.79 13.04
N VAL A 23 -20.39 1.60 12.68
CA VAL A 23 -19.85 1.26 11.38
C VAL A 23 -20.93 0.65 10.48
N LEU A 24 -20.95 1.07 9.22
CA LEU A 24 -21.76 0.46 8.15
C LEU A 24 -20.85 0.03 7.00
N PHE A 25 -20.89 -1.23 6.62
CA PHE A 25 -20.27 -1.74 5.40
C PHE A 25 -21.21 -1.49 4.24
N LEU A 26 -20.70 -1.02 3.11
CA LEU A 26 -21.49 -0.67 1.93
C LEU A 26 -20.80 -1.15 0.65
N ASP A 27 -21.59 -1.79 -0.21
CA ASP A 27 -21.22 -2.24 -1.54
C ASP A 27 -22.44 -2.12 -2.47
N THR A 28 -22.23 -1.78 -3.74
CA THR A 28 -23.32 -1.61 -4.71
C THR A 28 -23.14 -2.44 -5.98
N GLU A 29 -24.23 -3.03 -6.45
CA GLU A 29 -24.34 -3.53 -7.81
C GLU A 29 -25.07 -2.53 -8.68
N THR A 30 -24.54 -2.33 -9.88
CA THR A 30 -24.90 -1.18 -10.69
C THR A 30 -25.25 -1.56 -12.12
N THR A 31 -26.05 -0.73 -12.79
CA THR A 31 -26.44 -0.94 -14.19
C THR A 31 -25.34 -0.57 -15.19
N GLY A 32 -24.13 -0.23 -14.73
CA GLY A 32 -23.01 0.09 -15.61
C GLY A 32 -21.70 0.34 -14.88
N LEU A 33 -20.59 0.04 -15.55
CA LEU A 33 -19.24 0.02 -14.97
C LEU A 33 -18.57 1.40 -14.86
N ALA A 34 -19.15 2.45 -15.47
CA ALA A 34 -18.47 3.74 -15.70
C ALA A 34 -19.05 4.94 -14.91
N GLY A 35 -19.93 4.72 -13.92
CA GLY A 35 -20.34 5.76 -12.96
C GLY A 35 -20.99 7.02 -13.55
N GLY A 36 -21.66 6.91 -14.70
CA GLY A 36 -22.35 8.04 -15.35
C GLY A 36 -23.71 8.35 -14.72
N THR A 37 -24.31 9.48 -15.10
CA THR A 37 -25.65 9.90 -14.62
C THR A 37 -26.77 8.91 -14.97
N GLY A 38 -26.56 8.06 -15.98
CA GLY A 38 -27.48 6.97 -16.36
C GLY A 38 -27.25 5.66 -15.61
N THR A 39 -26.23 5.56 -14.75
CA THR A 39 -25.98 4.38 -13.91
C THR A 39 -26.85 4.44 -12.66
N TYR A 40 -27.47 3.31 -12.32
CA TYR A 40 -28.29 3.13 -11.12
C TYR A 40 -27.64 2.08 -10.23
N ALA A 41 -27.70 2.27 -8.91
CA ALA A 41 -27.39 1.22 -7.94
C ALA A 41 -28.67 0.42 -7.70
N PHE A 42 -28.81 -0.74 -8.36
CA PHE A 42 -30.03 -1.54 -8.28
C PHE A 42 -30.01 -2.50 -7.09
N LEU A 43 -28.84 -2.81 -6.55
CA LEU A 43 -28.69 -3.55 -5.30
C LEU A 43 -27.69 -2.82 -4.42
N ILE A 44 -28.08 -2.51 -3.19
CA ILE A 44 -27.20 -1.89 -2.19
C ILE A 44 -27.08 -2.86 -1.02
N GLY A 45 -25.90 -3.45 -0.89
CA GLY A 45 -25.54 -4.31 0.23
C GLY A 45 -25.10 -3.46 1.41
N LEU A 46 -25.65 -3.76 2.58
CA LEU A 46 -25.35 -3.09 3.84
C LEU A 46 -24.97 -4.12 4.90
N GLY A 47 -23.83 -3.94 5.55
CA GLY A 47 -23.39 -4.77 6.67
C GLY A 47 -23.27 -3.98 7.95
N SER A 48 -23.73 -4.51 9.08
CA SER A 48 -23.48 -3.89 10.38
C SER A 48 -23.43 -4.90 11.53
N PHE A 49 -22.68 -4.56 12.57
CA PHE A 49 -22.66 -5.37 13.78
C PHE A 49 -23.81 -4.99 14.72
N THR A 50 -24.62 -5.98 15.08
CA THR A 50 -25.57 -5.88 16.20
C THR A 50 -24.87 -6.31 17.50
N THR A 51 -25.63 -6.43 18.59
CA THR A 51 -25.11 -6.95 19.86
C THR A 51 -24.74 -8.43 19.82
N THR A 52 -25.32 -9.21 18.90
CA THR A 52 -25.20 -10.68 18.89
C THR A 52 -24.67 -11.26 17.60
N HIS A 53 -24.81 -10.56 16.48
CA HIS A 53 -24.46 -11.07 15.15
C HIS A 53 -24.11 -9.95 14.18
N PHE A 54 -23.51 -10.32 13.05
CA PHE A 54 -23.34 -9.44 11.91
C PHE A 54 -24.59 -9.53 11.02
N LEU A 55 -25.26 -8.41 10.80
CA LEU A 55 -26.46 -8.31 9.97
C LEU A 55 -26.09 -7.82 8.57
N VAL A 56 -26.48 -8.59 7.55
CA VAL A 56 -26.48 -8.15 6.16
C VAL A 56 -27.91 -7.78 5.77
N LYS A 57 -28.09 -6.57 5.25
CA LYS A 57 -29.34 -6.06 4.69
C LYS A 57 -29.08 -5.67 3.25
N GLN A 58 -29.97 -6.05 2.34
CA GLN A 58 -29.85 -5.74 0.93
C GLN A 58 -31.07 -4.96 0.47
N LEU A 59 -30.84 -3.78 -0.12
CA LEU A 59 -31.88 -2.94 -0.71
C LEU A 59 -31.89 -3.20 -2.20
N LEU A 60 -32.87 -3.97 -2.68
CA LEU A 60 -33.05 -4.31 -4.09
C LEU A 60 -34.10 -3.41 -4.73
N MET A 61 -33.71 -2.74 -5.80
CA MET A 61 -34.58 -2.00 -6.71
C MET A 61 -35.06 -2.98 -7.80
N ARG A 62 -36.35 -3.32 -7.82
CA ARG A 62 -36.91 -4.28 -8.78
C ARG A 62 -37.38 -3.63 -10.08
N ASP A 63 -37.58 -2.33 -10.05
CA ASP A 63 -37.86 -1.46 -11.19
C ASP A 63 -37.38 -0.05 -10.85
N TYR A 64 -37.10 0.78 -11.85
CA TYR A 64 -36.61 2.15 -11.68
C TYR A 64 -37.54 3.04 -10.86
N ASN A 65 -38.86 2.76 -10.86
CA ASN A 65 -39.80 3.51 -10.03
C ASN A 65 -39.60 3.30 -8.51
N GLU A 66 -38.85 2.27 -8.11
CA GLU A 66 -38.54 1.98 -6.70
C GLU A 66 -37.29 2.73 -6.20
N GLU A 67 -36.57 3.44 -7.07
CA GLU A 67 -35.32 4.14 -6.70
C GLU A 67 -35.51 5.05 -5.48
N LEU A 68 -36.56 5.87 -5.47
CA LEU A 68 -36.82 6.79 -4.35
C LEU A 68 -37.00 6.05 -3.02
N ALA A 69 -37.64 4.88 -3.04
CA ALA A 69 -37.81 4.06 -1.85
C ALA A 69 -36.46 3.48 -1.38
N VAL A 70 -35.63 2.98 -2.31
CA VAL A 70 -34.29 2.46 -2.00
C VAL A 70 -33.39 3.54 -1.42
N LEU A 71 -33.35 4.73 -2.03
CA LEU A 71 -32.55 5.85 -1.53
C LEU A 71 -33.04 6.34 -0.16
N TYR A 72 -34.36 6.40 0.06
CA TYR A 72 -34.93 6.75 1.35
C TYR A 72 -34.50 5.74 2.44
N LEU A 73 -34.64 4.43 2.17
CA LEU A 73 -34.21 3.39 3.10
C LEU A 73 -32.71 3.45 3.38
N LEU A 74 -31.89 3.70 2.35
CA LEU A 74 -30.45 3.89 2.53
C LEU A 74 -30.13 5.07 3.46
N ASP A 75 -30.79 6.21 3.28
CA ASP A 75 -30.57 7.37 4.16
C ASP A 75 -30.89 7.03 5.62
N GLN A 76 -32.00 6.30 5.87
CA GLN A 76 -32.35 5.83 7.22
C GLN A 76 -31.27 4.94 7.83
N GLU A 77 -30.73 3.97 7.09
CA GLU A 77 -29.66 3.09 7.60
C GLU A 77 -28.35 3.84 7.88
N LEU A 78 -28.13 4.98 7.21
CA LEU A 78 -26.95 5.82 7.35
C LEU A 78 -27.04 6.79 8.54
N GLN A 79 -28.23 7.22 8.96
CA GLN A 79 -28.40 8.29 9.96
C GLN A 79 -27.63 8.00 11.26
N ASP A 80 -27.71 6.78 11.79
CA ASP A 80 -27.11 6.39 13.08
C ASP A 80 -25.64 5.95 13.01
N ARG A 81 -24.99 6.09 11.86
CA ARG A 81 -23.63 5.57 11.59
C ARG A 81 -22.61 6.70 11.55
N ASP A 82 -21.42 6.49 12.07
CA ASP A 82 -20.35 7.50 12.06
C ASP A 82 -19.33 7.21 10.95
N THR A 83 -19.21 5.94 10.56
CA THR A 83 -18.22 5.48 9.57
C THR A 83 -18.84 4.57 8.53
N ILE A 84 -18.57 4.87 7.27
CA ILE A 84 -18.87 3.99 6.13
C ILE A 84 -17.58 3.26 5.74
N ILE A 85 -17.66 1.94 5.67
CA ILE A 85 -16.58 1.07 5.19
C ILE A 85 -16.99 0.51 3.84
N SER A 86 -16.13 0.64 2.84
CA SER A 86 -16.36 0.07 1.51
C SER A 86 -15.08 -0.48 0.92
N PHE A 87 -15.20 -1.17 -0.21
CA PHE A 87 -14.08 -1.64 -1.00
C PHE A 87 -14.03 -0.90 -2.33
N ASN A 88 -13.08 0.02 -2.49
CA ASN A 88 -13.03 0.95 -3.64
C ASN A 88 -14.19 1.96 -3.73
N GLY A 89 -15.08 2.01 -2.74
CA GLY A 89 -16.29 2.83 -2.82
C GLY A 89 -16.06 4.33 -2.69
N LYS A 90 -14.89 4.79 -2.22
CA LYS A 90 -14.55 6.23 -2.31
C LYS A 90 -14.47 6.73 -3.74
N THR A 91 -14.11 5.84 -4.67
CA THR A 91 -13.94 6.18 -6.09
C THR A 91 -15.18 5.84 -6.90
N PHE A 92 -16.04 4.94 -6.42
CA PHE A 92 -17.15 4.39 -7.20
C PHE A 92 -18.51 4.53 -6.49
N ASP A 93 -18.78 3.71 -5.47
CA ASP A 93 -20.10 3.60 -4.83
C ASP A 93 -20.58 4.94 -4.25
N ILE A 94 -19.73 5.63 -3.51
CA ILE A 94 -20.10 6.87 -2.83
C ILE A 94 -20.39 8.00 -3.83
N PRO A 95 -19.52 8.29 -4.83
CA PRO A 95 -19.87 9.25 -5.89
C PRO A 95 -21.14 8.89 -6.67
N LEU A 96 -21.38 7.60 -6.95
CA LEU A 96 -22.60 7.15 -7.61
C LEU A 96 -23.84 7.48 -6.77
N LEU A 97 -23.85 7.08 -5.49
CA LEU A 97 -24.96 7.35 -4.58
C LEU A 97 -25.18 8.85 -4.39
N GLN A 98 -24.12 9.65 -4.24
CA GLN A 98 -24.22 11.12 -4.20
C GLN A 98 -24.94 11.69 -5.43
N THR A 99 -24.61 11.17 -6.62
CA THR A 99 -25.27 11.55 -7.87
C THR A 99 -26.74 11.17 -7.87
N ARG A 100 -27.08 9.93 -7.44
CA ARG A 100 -28.47 9.45 -7.38
C ARG A 100 -29.33 10.28 -6.43
N PHE A 101 -28.84 10.57 -5.22
CA PHE A 101 -29.53 11.44 -4.27
C PHE A 101 -29.75 12.85 -4.85
N THR A 102 -28.74 13.42 -5.50
CA THR A 102 -28.85 14.74 -6.15
C THR A 102 -29.93 14.75 -7.23
N LEU A 103 -29.95 13.74 -8.11
CA LEU A 103 -30.95 13.62 -9.18
C LEU A 103 -32.37 13.40 -8.64
N ALA A 104 -32.49 12.63 -7.57
CA ALA A 104 -33.75 12.41 -6.83
C ALA A 104 -34.22 13.64 -6.03
N ARG A 105 -33.42 14.73 -5.99
CA ARG A 105 -33.64 15.92 -5.14
C ARG A 105 -33.76 15.58 -3.66
N LEU A 106 -33.10 14.50 -3.25
CA LEU A 106 -32.95 14.13 -1.85
C LEU A 106 -31.63 14.71 -1.32
N GLY A 107 -31.64 15.24 -0.10
CA GLY A 107 -30.40 15.55 0.58
C GLY A 107 -29.75 14.25 1.05
N LEU A 108 -28.51 13.97 0.63
CA LEU A 108 -27.72 12.88 1.23
C LEU A 108 -27.13 13.32 2.58
N GLN A 109 -28.01 13.62 3.53
CA GLN A 109 -27.60 13.98 4.88
C GLN A 109 -26.85 12.81 5.52
N GLY A 110 -27.25 11.58 5.20
CA GLY A 110 -26.60 10.34 5.61
C GLY A 110 -25.17 10.10 5.13
N CYS A 111 -24.56 10.90 4.25
CA CYS A 111 -23.11 10.79 3.98
C CYS A 111 -22.32 12.04 4.36
N ALA A 112 -22.99 13.15 4.68
CA ALA A 112 -22.31 14.38 5.05
C ALA A 112 -21.61 14.24 6.41
N GLY A 113 -20.31 14.56 6.46
CA GLY A 113 -19.53 14.55 7.70
C GLY A 113 -19.16 13.18 8.26
N LYS A 114 -19.55 12.08 7.61
CA LYS A 114 -19.19 10.72 8.06
C LYS A 114 -17.78 10.35 7.66
N ALA A 115 -17.09 9.61 8.53
CA ALA A 115 -15.78 9.05 8.19
C ALA A 115 -15.96 7.98 7.11
N GLN A 116 -15.01 7.92 6.17
CA GLN A 116 -15.02 6.91 5.13
C GLN A 116 -13.71 6.14 5.18
N LEU A 117 -13.82 4.82 5.32
CA LEU A 117 -12.69 3.91 5.33
C LEU A 117 -12.78 2.99 4.12
N ASP A 118 -11.81 3.11 3.21
CA ASP A 118 -11.75 2.29 2.02
C ASP A 118 -10.71 1.18 2.19
N LEU A 119 -11.19 -0.06 2.22
CA LEU A 119 -10.37 -1.23 2.49
C LEU A 119 -9.40 -1.54 1.35
N LEU A 120 -9.65 -1.08 0.11
CA LEU A 120 -8.74 -1.30 -1.01
C LEU A 120 -7.40 -0.60 -0.77
N HIS A 121 -7.44 0.64 -0.27
CA HIS A 121 -6.22 1.40 -0.01
C HIS A 121 -5.40 0.78 1.13
N LEU A 122 -6.08 0.36 2.21
CA LEU A 122 -5.43 -0.35 3.31
C LEU A 122 -4.82 -1.68 2.86
N SER A 123 -5.58 -2.46 2.09
CA SER A 123 -5.12 -3.74 1.55
C SER A 123 -3.90 -3.58 0.64
N ARG A 124 -3.89 -2.56 -0.22
CA ARG A 124 -2.73 -2.26 -1.08
C ARG A 124 -1.49 -1.87 -0.27
N ARG A 125 -1.64 -1.17 0.86
CA ARG A 125 -0.51 -0.80 1.71
C ARG A 125 0.16 -2.00 2.37
N ILE A 126 -0.60 -3.04 2.67
CA ILE A 126 -0.11 -4.24 3.34
C ILE A 126 0.34 -5.29 2.31
N TRP A 127 -0.45 -5.54 1.26
CA TRP A 127 -0.31 -6.72 0.41
C TRP A 127 0.00 -6.44 -1.07
N ARG A 128 0.15 -5.17 -1.52
CA ARG A 128 0.42 -4.89 -2.95
C ARG A 128 1.69 -5.55 -3.47
N GLN A 129 2.72 -5.66 -2.64
CA GLN A 129 3.99 -6.30 -3.03
C GLN A 129 3.92 -7.84 -2.93
N LYS A 130 2.97 -8.37 -2.15
CA LYS A 130 2.74 -9.81 -1.96
C LYS A 130 1.88 -10.39 -3.09
N LEU A 131 0.88 -9.65 -3.57
CA LEU A 131 -0.16 -10.14 -4.47
C LEU A 131 -0.05 -9.51 -5.87
N LYS A 132 -0.43 -10.27 -6.90
CA LYS A 132 -0.55 -9.76 -8.28
C LYS A 132 -1.68 -8.74 -8.42
N SER A 133 -2.78 -8.96 -7.70
CA SER A 133 -3.95 -8.09 -7.64
C SER A 133 -4.34 -7.86 -6.18
N CYS A 134 -4.98 -6.72 -5.90
CA CYS A 134 -5.67 -6.48 -4.64
C CYS A 134 -7.16 -6.22 -4.91
N SER A 135 -7.77 -6.94 -5.85
CA SER A 135 -9.24 -7.03 -5.93
C SER A 135 -9.77 -7.78 -4.71
N LEU A 136 -11.05 -7.59 -4.37
CA LEU A 136 -11.67 -8.27 -3.23
C LEU A 136 -11.58 -9.79 -3.39
N SER A 137 -11.93 -10.31 -4.56
CA SER A 137 -11.76 -11.73 -4.93
C SER A 137 -10.34 -12.27 -4.74
N SER A 138 -9.32 -11.47 -5.07
CA SER A 138 -7.93 -11.86 -4.87
C SER A 138 -7.56 -11.88 -3.38
N LEU A 139 -8.04 -10.92 -2.60
CA LEU A 139 -7.81 -10.86 -1.16
C LEU A 139 -8.51 -12.00 -0.42
N GLU A 140 -9.75 -12.32 -0.78
CA GLU A 140 -10.47 -13.47 -0.25
C GLU A 140 -9.68 -14.76 -0.41
N THR A 141 -9.24 -15.05 -1.63
CA THR A 141 -8.53 -16.28 -1.93
C THR A 141 -7.17 -16.34 -1.23
N ASN A 142 -6.38 -15.25 -1.31
CA ASN A 142 -4.97 -15.28 -0.94
C ASN A 142 -4.70 -14.81 0.49
N ILE A 143 -5.64 -14.14 1.12
CA ILE A 143 -5.50 -13.56 2.47
C ILE A 143 -6.54 -14.13 3.44
N LEU A 144 -7.80 -14.28 3.03
CA LEU A 144 -8.87 -14.78 3.90
C LEU A 144 -9.06 -16.31 3.82
N GLY A 145 -8.50 -16.96 2.79
CA GLY A 145 -8.67 -18.40 2.55
C GLY A 145 -10.06 -18.78 2.04
N VAL A 146 -10.86 -17.81 1.58
CA VAL A 146 -12.20 -18.01 1.03
C VAL A 146 -12.09 -18.38 -0.44
N ARG A 147 -12.72 -19.48 -0.86
CA ARG A 147 -12.85 -19.87 -2.27
C ARG A 147 -14.27 -19.60 -2.74
N ARG A 148 -14.45 -18.72 -3.71
CA ARG A 148 -15.75 -18.54 -4.38
C ARG A 148 -16.04 -19.77 -5.25
N VAL A 149 -17.21 -20.38 -5.06
CA VAL A 149 -17.62 -21.60 -5.79
C VAL A 149 -18.42 -21.26 -7.05
N SER A 150 -19.10 -20.10 -7.08
CA SER A 150 -19.97 -19.66 -8.18
C SER A 150 -19.90 -18.13 -8.33
N ASP A 151 -18.77 -17.59 -8.78
CA ASP A 151 -18.62 -16.14 -8.94
C ASP A 151 -19.19 -15.69 -10.29
N ILE A 152 -20.19 -14.81 -10.28
CA ILE A 152 -20.65 -14.13 -11.49
C ILE A 152 -19.59 -13.12 -11.93
N PRO A 153 -19.19 -13.08 -13.22
CA PRO A 153 -18.32 -12.01 -13.70
C PRO A 153 -19.03 -10.66 -13.56
N GLY A 154 -18.41 -9.69 -12.88
CA GLY A 154 -19.02 -8.37 -12.64
C GLY A 154 -19.51 -7.64 -13.91
N ALA A 155 -18.93 -7.95 -15.07
CA ALA A 155 -19.37 -7.41 -16.36
C ALA A 155 -20.75 -7.95 -16.83
N GLU A 156 -21.18 -9.11 -16.35
CA GLU A 156 -22.48 -9.71 -16.67
C GLU A 156 -23.61 -9.18 -15.79
N ILE A 157 -23.29 -8.65 -14.61
CA ILE A 157 -24.26 -8.18 -13.60
C ILE A 157 -25.29 -7.20 -14.19
N PRO A 158 -24.89 -6.14 -14.94
CA PRO A 158 -25.86 -5.23 -15.56
C PRO A 158 -26.81 -5.93 -16.54
N GLY A 159 -26.26 -6.84 -17.35
CA GLY A 159 -27.01 -7.57 -18.37
C GLY A 159 -28.12 -8.42 -17.77
N ARG A 160 -27.81 -9.16 -16.69
CA ARG A 160 -28.80 -9.98 -15.98
C ARG A 160 -29.88 -9.16 -15.30
N TYR A 161 -29.52 -7.99 -14.73
CA TYR A 161 -30.53 -7.08 -14.18
C TYR A 161 -31.47 -6.54 -15.27
N PHE A 162 -30.93 -6.15 -16.43
CA PHE A 162 -31.78 -5.75 -17.55
C PHE A 162 -32.68 -6.88 -18.02
N GLU A 163 -32.16 -8.10 -18.17
CA GLU A 163 -32.97 -9.26 -18.54
C GLU A 163 -34.10 -9.51 -17.52
N PHE A 164 -33.81 -9.40 -16.22
CA PHE A 164 -34.81 -9.47 -15.15
C PHE A 164 -35.91 -8.42 -15.31
N LEU A 165 -35.57 -7.16 -15.65
CA LEU A 165 -36.59 -6.12 -15.90
C LEU A 165 -37.51 -6.45 -17.09
N HIS A 166 -37.01 -7.18 -18.09
CA HIS A 166 -37.80 -7.55 -19.26
C HIS A 166 -38.65 -8.81 -19.01
N THR A 167 -38.12 -9.79 -18.27
CA THR A 167 -38.75 -11.11 -18.12
C THR A 167 -39.51 -11.29 -16.80
N GLY A 168 -39.17 -10.51 -15.77
CA GLY A 168 -39.61 -10.71 -14.39
C GLY A 168 -39.00 -11.95 -13.72
N GLU A 169 -38.03 -12.63 -14.33
CA GLU A 169 -37.47 -13.88 -13.81
C GLU A 169 -36.46 -13.62 -12.68
N GLY A 170 -36.91 -13.70 -11.43
CA GLY A 170 -36.08 -13.42 -10.25
C GLY A 170 -34.83 -14.30 -10.07
N ARG A 171 -34.76 -15.47 -10.73
CA ARG A 171 -33.58 -16.35 -10.71
C ARG A 171 -32.33 -15.67 -11.29
N LEU A 172 -32.51 -14.74 -12.22
CA LEU A 172 -31.42 -13.96 -12.81
C LEU A 172 -30.67 -13.10 -11.78
N LEU A 173 -31.34 -12.78 -10.66
CA LEU A 173 -30.78 -11.98 -9.57
C LEU A 173 -30.16 -12.82 -8.45
N GLN A 174 -30.43 -14.13 -8.39
CA GLN A 174 -30.01 -14.96 -7.25
C GLN A 174 -28.50 -14.90 -7.04
N ASP A 175 -27.72 -15.17 -8.09
CA ASP A 175 -26.25 -15.15 -8.03
C ASP A 175 -25.71 -13.74 -7.67
N ILE A 176 -26.40 -12.68 -8.11
CA ILE A 176 -26.01 -11.28 -7.82
C ILE A 176 -26.23 -10.97 -6.33
N VAL A 177 -27.37 -11.37 -5.78
CA VAL A 177 -27.71 -11.18 -4.37
C VAL A 177 -26.77 -11.98 -3.46
N GLU A 178 -26.45 -13.22 -3.85
CA GLU A 178 -25.49 -14.07 -3.14
C GLU A 178 -24.07 -13.47 -3.21
N HIS A 179 -23.64 -13.00 -4.38
CA HIS A 179 -22.35 -12.33 -4.58
C HIS A 179 -22.20 -11.11 -3.67
N ASN A 180 -23.14 -10.17 -3.74
CA ASN A 180 -23.11 -8.96 -2.92
C ASN A 180 -23.13 -9.27 -1.40
N THR A 181 -23.85 -10.32 -0.99
CA THR A 181 -23.81 -10.80 0.41
C THR A 181 -22.40 -11.25 0.82
N VAL A 182 -21.74 -12.04 -0.03
CA VAL A 182 -20.37 -12.50 0.20
C VAL A 182 -19.42 -11.31 0.27
N ASP A 183 -19.53 -10.33 -0.63
CA ASP A 183 -18.69 -9.14 -0.66
C ASP A 183 -18.79 -8.33 0.65
N ILE A 184 -20.00 -8.14 1.17
CA ILE A 184 -20.24 -7.46 2.45
C ILE A 184 -19.58 -8.21 3.62
N ILE A 185 -19.73 -9.54 3.69
CA ILE A 185 -19.11 -10.37 4.74
C ILE A 185 -17.59 -10.37 4.61
N SER A 186 -17.08 -10.44 3.39
CA SER A 186 -15.66 -10.40 3.08
C SER A 186 -15.02 -9.09 3.51
N MET A 187 -15.70 -7.95 3.33
CA MET A 187 -15.20 -6.67 3.85
C MET A 187 -15.08 -6.65 5.38
N ALA A 188 -16.06 -7.17 6.11
CA ALA A 188 -15.99 -7.26 7.58
C ALA A 188 -14.82 -8.16 8.04
N THR A 189 -14.65 -9.30 7.38
CA THR A 189 -13.56 -10.25 7.66
C THR A 189 -12.18 -9.66 7.28
N LEU A 190 -12.12 -8.94 6.16
CA LEU A 190 -10.93 -8.23 5.69
C LEU A 190 -10.50 -7.13 6.65
N LEU A 191 -11.46 -6.34 7.16
CA LEU A 191 -11.19 -5.33 8.18
C LEU A 191 -10.54 -5.96 9.42
N TYR A 192 -11.10 -7.06 9.92
CA TYR A 192 -10.53 -7.80 11.05
C TYR A 192 -9.10 -8.28 10.75
N ARG A 193 -8.86 -8.86 9.56
CA ARG A 193 -7.53 -9.32 9.16
C ARG A 193 -6.53 -8.17 9.05
N ILE A 194 -6.94 -7.02 8.50
CA ILE A 194 -6.14 -5.79 8.45
C ILE A 194 -5.78 -5.36 9.87
N GLN A 195 -6.76 -5.25 10.78
CA GLN A 195 -6.54 -4.84 12.15
C GLN A 195 -5.56 -5.77 12.88
N ARG A 196 -5.76 -7.09 12.77
CA ARG A 196 -4.84 -8.09 13.34
C ARG A 196 -3.42 -7.94 12.79
N THR A 197 -3.28 -7.72 11.49
CA THR A 197 -1.96 -7.52 10.87
C THR A 197 -1.29 -6.27 11.40
N LEU A 198 -2.05 -5.18 11.57
CA LEU A 198 -1.54 -3.89 12.06
C LEU A 198 -1.13 -3.87 13.53
N GLN A 199 -1.53 -4.90 14.29
CA GLN A 199 -1.22 -5.11 15.71
C GLN A 199 -0.07 -6.10 15.94
N LEU A 200 0.45 -6.74 14.88
CA LEU A 200 1.55 -7.70 15.03
C LEU A 200 2.83 -7.01 15.51
N GLU A 201 3.46 -7.56 16.52
CA GLU A 201 4.82 -7.19 16.92
C GLU A 201 5.87 -7.86 16.01
N PRO A 202 7.14 -7.37 15.97
CA PRO A 202 8.17 -7.91 15.10
C PRO A 202 8.40 -9.42 15.26
N GLY A 203 8.23 -9.99 16.46
CA GLY A 203 8.38 -11.42 16.70
C GLY A 203 7.18 -12.28 16.29
N GLU A 204 6.02 -11.65 16.05
CA GLU A 204 4.77 -12.35 15.69
C GLU A 204 4.56 -12.40 14.17
N CYS A 205 5.31 -11.59 13.42
CA CYS A 205 5.27 -11.60 11.96
C CYS A 205 5.74 -12.95 11.41
N SER A 206 4.92 -13.57 10.56
CA SER A 206 5.26 -14.78 9.81
C SER A 206 5.37 -14.56 8.30
N CYS A 207 5.05 -13.35 7.83
CA CYS A 207 5.10 -12.98 6.41
C CYS A 207 6.08 -11.80 6.20
N PRO A 208 7.09 -11.93 5.32
CA PRO A 208 8.07 -10.86 5.11
C PRO A 208 7.44 -9.58 4.53
N TRP A 209 6.40 -9.71 3.70
CA TRP A 209 5.70 -8.58 3.10
C TRP A 209 4.86 -7.80 4.11
N GLU A 210 4.24 -8.51 5.07
CA GLU A 210 3.48 -7.87 6.15
C GLU A 210 4.44 -7.17 7.13
N ALA A 211 5.57 -7.81 7.49
CA ALA A 211 6.62 -7.18 8.29
C ALA A 211 7.19 -5.92 7.60
N GLU A 212 7.44 -5.97 6.28
CA GLU A 212 7.88 -4.80 5.52
C GLU A 212 6.82 -3.68 5.50
N ALA A 213 5.53 -4.01 5.41
CA ALA A 213 4.45 -3.02 5.51
C ALA A 213 4.38 -2.36 6.89
N LEU A 214 4.58 -3.14 7.96
CA LEU A 214 4.63 -2.63 9.35
C LEU A 214 5.87 -1.77 9.60
N ALA A 215 7.01 -2.14 9.02
CA ALA A 215 8.19 -1.28 9.00
C ALA A 215 7.86 0.08 8.37
N ASN A 216 7.24 0.08 7.19
CA ASN A 216 6.87 1.32 6.51
C ASN A 216 5.89 2.19 7.33
N LYS A 217 4.93 1.57 8.02
CA LYS A 217 4.02 2.25 8.97
C LYS A 217 4.82 2.92 10.09
N ALA A 218 5.67 2.17 10.80
CA ALA A 218 6.45 2.68 11.93
C ALA A 218 7.41 3.81 11.50
N LEU A 219 8.07 3.67 10.35
CA LEU A 219 8.99 4.68 9.80
C LEU A 219 8.28 6.00 9.47
N ARG A 220 7.04 5.95 8.97
CA ARG A 220 6.24 7.16 8.70
C ARG A 220 5.73 7.84 9.96
N GLN A 221 5.47 7.07 11.02
CA GLN A 221 5.17 7.60 12.36
C GLN A 221 6.43 8.13 13.08
N GLY A 222 7.61 8.08 12.45
CA GLY A 222 8.87 8.53 13.03
C GLY A 222 9.49 7.55 14.02
N ASN A 223 8.88 6.38 14.23
CA ASN A 223 9.44 5.33 15.10
C ASN A 223 10.48 4.50 14.34
N TYR A 224 11.67 5.08 14.19
CA TYR A 224 12.77 4.46 13.45
C TYR A 224 13.30 3.17 14.09
N THR A 225 13.28 3.09 15.42
CA THR A 225 13.74 1.89 16.16
C THR A 225 12.84 0.71 15.84
N GLN A 226 11.52 0.87 15.99
CA GLN A 226 10.56 -0.18 15.66
C GLN A 226 10.59 -0.50 14.16
N GLY A 227 10.70 0.51 13.30
CA GLY A 227 10.83 0.32 11.86
C GLY A 227 12.02 -0.57 11.48
N LEU A 228 13.19 -0.37 12.11
CA LEU A 228 14.36 -1.22 11.90
C LEU A 228 14.14 -2.66 12.39
N LEU A 229 13.44 -2.86 13.50
CA LEU A 229 13.12 -4.21 13.99
C LEU A 229 12.22 -4.96 13.00
N TYR A 230 11.18 -4.32 12.47
CA TYR A 230 10.34 -4.94 11.44
C TYR A 230 11.09 -5.19 10.13
N LEU A 231 11.99 -4.30 9.71
CA LEU A 231 12.85 -4.53 8.54
C LEU A 231 13.74 -5.76 8.77
N GLU A 232 14.30 -5.91 9.98
CA GLU A 232 15.13 -7.06 10.33
C GLU A 232 14.33 -8.36 10.27
N THR A 233 13.15 -8.40 10.90
CA THR A 233 12.24 -9.54 10.80
C THR A 233 11.90 -9.84 9.33
N ALA A 234 11.57 -8.82 8.53
CA ALA A 234 11.27 -9.02 7.12
C ALA A 234 12.44 -9.64 6.36
N ARG A 235 13.69 -9.26 6.66
CA ARG A 235 14.90 -9.84 6.05
C ARG A 235 15.05 -11.32 6.41
N GLN A 236 14.83 -11.67 7.67
CA GLN A 236 14.93 -13.05 8.16
C GLN A 236 13.88 -13.97 7.53
N LEU A 237 12.69 -13.45 7.25
CA LEU A 237 11.58 -14.22 6.66
C LEU A 237 11.60 -14.25 5.13
N CYS A 238 12.31 -13.33 4.46
CA CYS A 238 12.24 -13.22 3.01
C CYS A 238 13.15 -14.24 2.32
N HIS A 239 12.64 -14.81 1.23
CA HIS A 239 13.35 -15.79 0.40
C HIS A 239 13.69 -15.22 -0.98
N ASN A 240 13.20 -14.01 -1.29
CA ASN A 240 13.38 -13.34 -2.56
C ASN A 240 14.55 -12.36 -2.49
N ARG A 241 15.56 -12.54 -3.36
CA ARG A 241 16.75 -11.68 -3.46
C ARG A 241 16.42 -10.21 -3.69
N THR A 242 15.45 -9.91 -4.55
CA THR A 242 15.03 -8.53 -4.86
C THR A 242 14.43 -7.86 -3.62
N GLN A 243 13.61 -8.58 -2.86
CA GLN A 243 13.06 -8.07 -1.61
C GLN A 243 14.18 -7.87 -0.57
N TYR A 244 15.06 -8.86 -0.39
CA TYR A 244 16.17 -8.80 0.55
C TYR A 244 17.07 -7.57 0.31
N LEU A 245 17.47 -7.34 -0.94
CA LEU A 245 18.27 -6.16 -1.32
C LEU A 245 17.52 -4.84 -1.04
N ARG A 246 16.21 -4.78 -1.30
CA ARG A 246 15.40 -3.60 -0.98
C ARG A 246 15.35 -3.33 0.52
N LEU A 247 15.16 -4.36 1.34
CA LEU A 247 15.14 -4.26 2.80
C LEU A 247 16.50 -3.81 3.37
N LEU A 248 17.60 -4.31 2.83
CA LEU A 248 18.96 -3.86 3.15
C LEU A 248 19.14 -2.36 2.85
N ARG A 249 18.75 -1.92 1.64
CA ARG A 249 18.85 -0.50 1.24
C ARG A 249 18.05 0.38 2.20
N ASN A 250 16.81 0.00 2.50
CA ASN A 250 15.96 0.74 3.43
C ASN A 250 16.63 0.84 4.81
N SER A 251 17.11 -0.28 5.36
CA SER A 251 17.79 -0.32 6.66
C SER A 251 19.04 0.56 6.68
N ALA A 252 19.85 0.53 5.62
CA ALA A 252 21.06 1.33 5.49
C ALA A 252 20.74 2.84 5.48
N PHE A 253 19.72 3.26 4.73
CA PHE A 253 19.27 4.64 4.71
C PHE A 253 18.72 5.12 6.06
N ILE A 254 17.98 4.27 6.78
CA ILE A 254 17.50 4.61 8.12
C ILE A 254 18.67 4.74 9.11
N HIS A 255 19.63 3.81 9.11
CA HIS A 255 20.83 3.93 9.93
C HIS A 255 21.63 5.19 9.61
N LYS A 256 21.77 5.55 8.33
CA LYS A 256 22.39 6.81 7.90
C LYS A 256 21.66 8.02 8.49
N ARG A 257 20.33 8.04 8.44
CA ARG A 257 19.49 9.12 8.98
C ARG A 257 19.67 9.27 10.49
N LEU A 258 19.76 8.15 11.20
CA LEU A 258 20.05 8.08 12.64
C LEU A 258 21.53 8.31 12.99
N ARG A 259 22.37 8.69 12.02
CA ARG A 259 23.81 8.90 12.18
C ARG A 259 24.60 7.66 12.63
N ASN A 260 24.03 6.47 12.46
CA ASN A 260 24.65 5.18 12.74
C ASN A 260 25.49 4.68 11.55
N TYR A 261 26.50 5.46 11.17
CA TYR A 261 27.25 5.25 9.92
C TYR A 261 27.97 3.91 9.84
N LYS A 262 28.48 3.40 10.96
CA LYS A 262 29.12 2.07 11.00
C LYS A 262 28.17 0.96 10.55
N LYS A 263 26.93 0.94 11.08
CA LYS A 263 25.89 -0.02 10.69
C LYS A 263 25.44 0.19 9.24
N ALA A 264 25.27 1.46 8.84
CA ALA A 264 24.88 1.77 7.47
C ALA A 264 25.92 1.27 6.44
N CYS A 265 27.22 1.47 6.72
CA CYS A 265 28.31 0.98 5.86
C CYS A 265 28.36 -0.53 5.76
N ALA A 266 28.22 -1.24 6.88
CA ALA A 266 28.16 -2.70 6.87
C ALA A 266 27.02 -3.22 5.96
N LEU A 267 25.86 -2.55 5.97
CA LEU A 267 24.73 -2.91 5.11
C LEU A 267 24.99 -2.57 3.63
N TRP A 268 25.60 -1.43 3.29
CA TRP A 268 26.00 -1.14 1.91
C TRP A 268 27.09 -2.09 1.40
N GLU A 269 28.05 -2.47 2.24
CA GLU A 269 29.07 -3.49 1.91
C GLU A 269 28.42 -4.86 1.68
N GLU A 270 27.41 -5.24 2.48
CA GLU A 270 26.60 -6.43 2.23
C GLU A 270 25.83 -6.36 0.90
N ILE A 271 25.23 -5.20 0.59
CA ILE A 271 24.60 -4.97 -0.71
C ILE A 271 25.61 -5.20 -1.83
N LEU A 272 26.82 -4.63 -1.76
CA LEU A 272 27.83 -4.79 -2.82
C LEU A 272 28.37 -6.22 -2.95
N ARG A 273 28.35 -7.01 -1.86
CA ARG A 273 28.65 -8.46 -1.94
C ARG A 273 27.57 -9.21 -2.71
N LEU A 274 26.31 -8.80 -2.58
CA LEU A 274 25.17 -9.44 -3.20
C LEU A 274 24.78 -8.85 -4.56
N ALA A 275 25.14 -7.61 -4.84
CA ALA A 275 24.80 -6.86 -6.05
C ALA A 275 25.94 -5.87 -6.31
N TYR A 276 27.00 -6.38 -6.94
CA TYR A 276 28.23 -5.63 -7.17
C TYR A 276 28.03 -4.41 -8.09
N ASP A 277 26.91 -4.34 -8.81
CA ASP A 277 26.54 -3.29 -9.74
C ASP A 277 25.67 -2.20 -9.09
N ASP A 278 25.38 -2.30 -7.79
CA ASP A 278 24.56 -1.31 -7.09
C ASP A 278 25.30 0.05 -6.95
N LEU A 279 24.93 0.98 -7.83
CA LEU A 279 25.53 2.31 -7.88
C LEU A 279 25.20 3.17 -6.66
N ASP A 280 24.05 2.98 -6.01
CA ASP A 280 23.66 3.75 -4.82
C ASP A 280 24.53 3.37 -3.61
N ALA A 281 24.73 2.06 -3.40
CA ALA A 281 25.58 1.55 -2.32
C ALA A 281 27.05 1.98 -2.50
N HIS A 282 27.56 1.95 -3.74
CA HIS A 282 28.88 2.50 -4.04
C HIS A 282 29.00 3.99 -3.70
N GLU A 283 28.03 4.79 -4.13
CA GLU A 283 28.04 6.23 -3.92
C GLU A 283 28.01 6.60 -2.43
N GLU A 284 27.19 5.89 -1.65
CA GLU A 284 27.06 6.10 -0.21
C GLU A 284 28.31 5.66 0.57
N LEU A 285 28.94 4.54 0.20
CA LEU A 285 30.22 4.13 0.78
C LEU A 285 31.33 5.12 0.43
N ALA A 286 31.41 5.58 -0.83
CA ALA A 286 32.38 6.59 -1.24
C ALA A 286 32.22 7.89 -0.44
N LYS A 287 30.98 8.36 -0.22
CA LYS A 287 30.69 9.52 0.65
C LYS A 287 31.18 9.29 2.08
N ASN A 288 30.92 8.10 2.64
CA ASN A 288 31.31 7.78 4.00
C ASN A 288 32.84 7.73 4.16
N TYR A 289 33.54 6.99 3.29
CA TYR A 289 34.99 6.87 3.35
C TYR A 289 35.67 8.23 3.15
N GLU A 290 35.18 9.06 2.23
CA GLU A 290 35.77 10.37 1.97
C GLU A 290 35.55 11.37 3.13
N HIS A 291 34.31 11.49 3.61
CA HIS A 291 33.96 12.60 4.52
C HIS A 291 34.04 12.23 6.01
N ARG A 292 33.90 10.95 6.35
CA ARG A 292 33.78 10.51 7.76
C ARG A 292 34.99 9.70 8.18
N ALA A 293 35.27 8.60 7.47
CA ALA A 293 36.42 7.76 7.80
C ALA A 293 37.75 8.39 7.39
N LYS A 294 37.72 9.37 6.46
CA LYS A 294 38.89 9.99 5.84
C LYS A 294 39.83 8.97 5.18
N ASP A 295 39.30 7.81 4.78
CA ASP A 295 40.01 6.78 4.02
C ASP A 295 39.88 7.09 2.53
N LEU A 296 40.76 7.97 2.05
CA LEU A 296 40.79 8.39 0.64
C LEU A 296 41.09 7.21 -0.31
N PRO A 297 42.03 6.28 0.00
CA PRO A 297 42.23 5.08 -0.83
C PRO A 297 40.97 4.22 -1.01
N ALA A 298 40.22 3.97 0.07
CA ALA A 298 38.97 3.22 -0.03
C ALA A 298 37.89 4.00 -0.80
N ALA A 299 37.77 5.31 -0.56
CA ALA A 299 36.86 6.17 -1.29
C ALA A 299 37.14 6.17 -2.80
N GLU A 300 38.40 6.27 -3.20
CA GLU A 300 38.82 6.21 -4.61
C GLU A 300 38.47 4.84 -5.22
N ARG A 301 38.84 3.75 -4.55
CA ARG A 301 38.61 2.39 -5.04
C ARG A 301 37.14 2.11 -5.31
N VAL A 302 36.25 2.47 -4.36
CA VAL A 302 34.80 2.30 -4.53
C VAL A 302 34.26 3.23 -5.62
N THR A 303 34.67 4.49 -5.65
CA THR A 303 34.21 5.44 -6.69
C THR A 303 34.62 4.99 -8.09
N ARG A 304 35.84 4.47 -8.27
CA ARG A 304 36.34 3.98 -9.56
C ARG A 304 35.55 2.77 -10.05
N ARG A 305 35.23 1.83 -9.15
CA ARG A 305 34.36 0.66 -9.49
C ARG A 305 32.97 1.12 -9.93
N ALA A 306 32.36 2.02 -9.15
CA ALA A 306 31.06 2.60 -9.47
C ALA A 306 31.06 3.30 -10.84
N LEU A 307 32.12 4.05 -11.15
CA LEU A 307 32.25 4.77 -12.41
C LEU A 307 32.37 3.79 -13.60
N ALA A 308 33.15 2.72 -13.45
CA ALA A 308 33.25 1.69 -14.48
C ALA A 308 31.88 1.05 -14.79
N ILE A 309 31.12 0.71 -13.74
CA ILE A 309 29.74 0.20 -13.88
C ILE A 309 28.85 1.24 -14.55
N ALA A 310 28.89 2.50 -14.09
CA ALA A 310 28.06 3.57 -14.64
C ALA A 310 28.32 3.83 -16.13
N TRP A 311 29.56 3.74 -16.60
CA TRP A 311 29.87 3.82 -18.04
C TRP A 311 29.34 2.61 -18.80
N GLN A 312 29.52 1.40 -18.29
CA GLN A 312 29.04 0.17 -18.92
C GLN A 312 27.51 0.17 -19.10
N THR A 313 26.77 0.69 -18.11
CA THR A 313 25.31 0.71 -18.14
C THR A 313 24.72 2.00 -18.73
N GLY A 314 25.55 2.95 -19.20
CA GLY A 314 25.09 4.27 -19.66
C GLY A 314 24.36 5.09 -18.59
N SER A 315 24.73 4.93 -17.31
CA SER A 315 24.05 5.59 -16.19
C SER A 315 24.32 7.10 -16.17
N ALA A 316 23.27 7.90 -15.96
CA ALA A 316 23.38 9.34 -15.73
C ALA A 316 24.26 9.72 -14.51
N LYS A 317 24.57 8.76 -13.62
CA LYS A 317 25.45 8.96 -12.47
C LYS A 317 26.94 9.09 -12.84
N ALA A 318 27.35 8.73 -14.06
CA ALA A 318 28.75 8.73 -14.47
C ALA A 318 29.43 10.09 -14.22
N ALA A 319 28.82 11.20 -14.67
CA ALA A 319 29.37 12.55 -14.50
C ALA A 319 29.59 12.92 -13.02
N ALA A 320 28.63 12.58 -12.14
CA ALA A 320 28.74 12.84 -10.71
C ALA A 320 29.85 12.00 -10.05
N LEU A 321 30.02 10.75 -10.48
CA LEU A 321 31.07 9.84 -10.01
C LEU A 321 32.47 10.28 -10.49
N GLU A 322 32.60 10.76 -11.73
CA GLU A 322 33.84 11.36 -12.25
C GLU A 322 34.26 12.58 -11.45
N HIS A 323 33.31 13.49 -11.20
CA HIS A 323 33.57 14.68 -10.39
C HIS A 323 34.03 14.31 -8.97
N ARG A 324 33.38 13.32 -8.35
CA ARG A 324 33.80 12.79 -7.04
C ARG A 324 35.20 12.19 -7.09
N LEU A 325 35.52 11.38 -8.10
CA LEU A 325 36.83 10.75 -8.26
C LEU A 325 37.95 11.79 -8.40
N ARG A 326 37.74 12.81 -9.24
CA ARG A 326 38.67 13.94 -9.39
C ARG A 326 38.92 14.66 -8.06
N ARG A 327 37.84 14.93 -7.31
CA ARG A 327 37.90 15.57 -5.99
C ARG A 327 38.67 14.73 -4.97
N ILE A 328 38.43 13.42 -4.90
CA ILE A 328 39.15 12.51 -3.98
C ILE A 328 40.64 12.49 -4.30
N ARG A 329 41.02 12.39 -5.58
CA ARG A 329 42.42 12.40 -6.02
C ARG A 329 43.13 13.70 -5.69
N SER A 330 42.45 14.84 -5.86
CA SER A 330 42.99 16.14 -5.47
C SER A 330 43.28 16.20 -3.96
N LYS A 331 42.35 15.75 -3.11
CA LYS A 331 42.57 15.66 -1.65
C LYS A 331 43.71 14.73 -1.27
N ALA A 332 43.85 13.59 -1.96
CA ALA A 332 44.93 12.64 -1.71
C ALA A 332 46.32 13.24 -2.02
N LYS A 333 46.43 14.05 -3.08
CA LYS A 333 47.67 14.77 -3.41
C LYS A 333 48.03 15.84 -2.37
N THR A 334 47.04 16.57 -1.85
CA THR A 334 47.27 17.61 -0.83
C THR A 334 47.57 17.03 0.56
N SER A 335 47.20 15.78 0.83
CA SER A 335 47.43 15.11 2.13
C SER A 335 48.68 14.23 2.16
N ALA A 336 49.38 14.05 1.04
CA ALA A 336 50.66 13.37 1.01
C ALA A 336 51.74 14.25 1.66
N PRO A 337 52.59 13.73 2.58
CA PRO A 337 53.72 14.49 3.10
C PRO A 337 54.65 14.91 1.94
N PRO A 338 55.27 16.10 2.00
CA PRO A 338 56.19 16.53 0.95
C PRO A 338 57.28 15.48 0.79
N ALA A 339 57.52 15.06 -0.46
CA ALA A 339 58.57 14.13 -0.78
C ALA A 339 59.89 14.66 -0.20
N SER A 340 60.51 13.90 0.70
CA SER A 340 61.85 14.17 1.18
C SER A 340 62.78 14.20 -0.03
N SER A 341 63.19 15.39 -0.45
CA SER A 341 64.20 15.58 -1.47
C SER A 341 65.52 15.06 -0.91
N THR A 342 65.84 13.79 -1.17
CA THR A 342 67.21 13.30 -1.09
C THR A 342 67.99 13.98 -2.20
N ALA A 343 68.56 15.14 -1.90
CA ALA A 343 69.62 15.74 -2.69
C ALA A 343 70.86 14.86 -2.55
N SER A 344 71.02 13.92 -3.49
CA SER A 344 72.28 13.24 -3.74
C SER A 344 73.26 14.26 -4.30
N THR A 345 74.11 14.80 -3.42
CA THR A 345 75.37 15.43 -3.79
C THR A 345 76.47 14.39 -3.63
N SER A 346 76.98 13.90 -4.75
CA SER A 346 78.29 13.24 -4.87
C SER A 346 78.76 13.46 -6.29
#